data_AF-F7CYQ7-F1
#
_entry.id   AF-F7CYQ7-F1
#
_cell.length_a   1.000
_cell.length_b   1.000
_cell.length_c   1.000
_cell.angle_alpha   90.00
_cell.angle_beta   90.00
_cell.angle_gamma   90.00
#
_symmetry.space_group_name_H-M   'P 1'
#
loop_
_entity.id
_entity.type
_entity.pdbx_description
1 polymer ?
#
loop_
_entity_poly.entity_id
_entity_poly.type
_entity_poly.pdbx_seq_one_letter_code
_entity_poly.pdbx_strand_id
1 'polypeptide(L)'
;MGALLLGLLLVAWGTATIAVSLALPSSPSPLAYMLKLYRGHQPRASIVRSLQSQDVVMVSQHWTFAFDFSFLSQEEDLEWAELRIQLPPSAEPPAEAPLLVEIFHQPRWELEDNSSAPCLERRQLALFVVTASQVTFSADGMVLEVTEPLSRWFKALSDPEEMLASTAEGMAAAGPDCRRRPPEPPVSNVLLMLHSNLSKEQRRWGSSTLLWEAESSWRAKEGRISQEEKHRRHPPRHRKWTEHQHCRKVRFTVDFNLIGWGSWIIYPKQYEAFRCEGECPNPVEEKFRPTNHAYMQSLLKFYQPQHVPSTCCVPVKTKPLSMLYSQNGNVFLDHHKDMIVEECGCH
;
A
#
# COMPACT_ATOMS: atom_id res chain seq x y z
N MET A 1 6.82 16.00 -98.41
CA MET A 1 7.93 16.97 -98.39
C MET A 1 8.11 17.45 -96.96
N GLY A 2 9.34 17.45 -96.44
CA GLY A 2 9.70 18.14 -95.19
C GLY A 2 10.03 17.23 -94.00
N ALA A 3 11.28 16.76 -93.94
CA ALA A 3 11.96 16.30 -92.73
C ALA A 3 12.81 17.45 -92.15
N LEU A 4 12.92 17.56 -90.82
CA LEU A 4 14.00 18.19 -90.01
C LEU A 4 13.60 18.02 -88.53
N LEU A 5 14.16 17.07 -87.76
CA LEU A 5 15.48 17.00 -87.10
C LEU A 5 15.44 17.39 -85.60
N LEU A 6 15.61 16.34 -84.78
CA LEU A 6 16.47 16.19 -83.58
C LEU A 6 16.35 17.12 -82.35
N GLY A 7 16.15 16.50 -81.19
CA GLY A 7 16.45 17.05 -79.87
C GLY A 7 16.12 16.07 -78.73
N LEU A 8 17.01 15.10 -78.47
CA LEU A 8 17.01 14.27 -77.27
C LEU A 8 17.41 15.11 -76.05
N LEU A 9 16.62 15.10 -74.98
CA LEU A 9 17.07 15.39 -73.62
C LEU A 9 16.30 14.51 -72.63
N LEU A 10 17.05 13.60 -71.99
CA LEU A 10 16.64 12.77 -70.86
C LEU A 10 16.20 13.65 -69.69
N VAL A 11 14.99 13.42 -69.17
CA VAL A 11 14.61 13.88 -67.82
C VAL A 11 14.22 12.66 -67.00
N ALA A 12 15.04 12.42 -65.98
CA ALA A 12 14.93 11.34 -65.03
C ALA A 12 13.58 11.37 -64.29
N TRP A 13 13.04 10.19 -64.05
CA TRP A 13 11.84 9.98 -63.23
C TRP A 13 12.19 10.22 -61.76
N GLY A 14 11.71 11.32 -61.21
CA GLY A 14 11.71 11.57 -59.77
C GLY A 14 10.28 11.47 -59.23
N THR A 15 9.83 10.25 -58.90
CA THR A 15 8.62 10.09 -58.10
C THR A 15 8.95 10.48 -56.66
N ALA A 16 8.52 11.67 -56.24
CA ALA A 16 8.56 12.08 -54.85
C ALA A 16 7.59 11.20 -54.04
N THR A 17 8.12 10.15 -53.42
CA THR A 17 7.44 9.41 -52.37
C THR A 17 7.35 10.32 -51.14
N ILE A 18 6.15 10.84 -50.87
CA ILE A 18 5.84 11.44 -49.57
C ILE A 18 5.87 10.29 -48.56
N ALA A 19 6.98 10.16 -47.85
CA ALA A 19 7.07 9.31 -46.67
C ALA A 19 6.19 9.93 -45.57
N VAL A 20 4.95 9.48 -45.48
CA VAL A 20 4.14 9.68 -44.28
C VAL A 20 4.77 8.83 -43.19
N SER A 21 5.62 9.47 -42.38
CA SER A 21 6.10 8.89 -41.13
C SER A 21 4.90 8.72 -40.21
N LEU A 22 4.30 7.53 -40.20
CA LEU A 22 3.37 7.11 -39.16
C LEU A 22 4.15 7.07 -37.85
N ALA A 23 4.12 8.19 -37.12
CA ALA A 23 4.64 8.27 -35.77
C ALA A 23 3.92 7.20 -34.93
N LEU A 24 4.70 6.21 -34.48
CA LEU A 24 4.34 5.26 -33.44
C LEU A 24 3.71 6.04 -32.27
N PRO A 25 2.57 5.61 -31.67
CA PRO A 25 2.09 6.25 -30.46
C PRO A 25 3.15 6.05 -29.38
N SER A 26 3.81 7.15 -29.02
CA SER A 26 4.77 7.21 -27.93
C SER A 26 4.16 6.57 -26.69
N SER A 27 4.90 5.67 -26.05
CA SER A 27 4.53 5.11 -24.76
C SER A 27 4.09 6.25 -23.82
N PRO A 28 2.98 6.10 -23.09
CA PRO A 28 2.52 7.14 -22.20
C PRO A 28 3.64 7.42 -21.19
N SER A 29 4.00 8.70 -21.04
CA SER A 29 4.94 9.11 -20.01
C SER A 29 4.48 8.55 -18.65
N PRO A 30 5.39 8.27 -17.70
CA PRO A 30 5.00 7.78 -16.37
C PRO A 30 3.90 8.64 -15.73
N LEU A 31 3.91 9.95 -16.00
CA LEU A 31 2.86 10.88 -15.61
C LEU A 31 1.50 10.61 -16.28
N ALA A 32 1.47 10.37 -17.60
CA ALA A 32 0.25 10.06 -18.34
C ALA A 32 -0.36 8.71 -17.93
N TYR A 33 0.48 7.72 -17.61
CA TYR A 33 0.05 6.44 -17.04
C TYR A 33 -0.53 6.64 -15.63
N MET A 34 0.16 7.38 -14.76
CA MET A 34 -0.34 7.71 -13.42
C MET A 34 -1.68 8.46 -13.49
N LEU A 35 -1.84 9.42 -14.40
CA LEU A 35 -3.12 10.12 -14.60
C LEU A 35 -4.23 9.21 -15.14
N LYS A 36 -3.90 8.14 -15.88
CA LYS A 36 -4.86 7.16 -16.38
C LYS A 36 -5.37 6.26 -15.25
N LEU A 37 -4.54 5.92 -14.26
CA LEU A 37 -4.96 5.24 -13.04
C LEU A 37 -6.06 6.04 -12.31
N TYR A 38 -5.89 7.37 -12.19
CA TYR A 38 -6.89 8.24 -11.56
C TYR A 38 -8.18 8.47 -12.36
N ARG A 39 -8.18 8.23 -13.69
CA ARG A 39 -9.33 8.51 -14.57
C ARG A 39 -10.22 7.31 -14.88
N GLY A 40 -9.73 6.09 -14.71
CA GLY A 40 -10.54 4.88 -14.86
C GLY A 40 -11.37 4.62 -13.59
N HIS A 41 -12.49 3.91 -13.70
CA HIS A 41 -13.14 3.25 -12.56
C HIS A 41 -12.20 2.15 -12.02
N GLN A 42 -11.10 2.55 -11.40
CA GLN A 42 -10.17 1.65 -10.75
C GLN A 42 -10.85 1.10 -9.48
N PRO A 43 -10.69 -0.19 -9.15
CA PRO A 43 -11.22 -0.74 -7.91
C PRO A 43 -10.79 0.15 -6.74
N ARG A 44 -11.73 0.47 -5.83
CA ARG A 44 -11.47 1.29 -4.63
C ARG A 44 -10.64 0.49 -3.62
N ALA A 45 -9.39 0.23 -3.96
CA ALA A 45 -8.40 -0.38 -3.08
C ALA A 45 -7.61 0.72 -2.37
N SER A 46 -7.44 0.58 -1.05
CA SER A 46 -6.64 1.50 -0.24
C SER A 46 -5.14 1.24 -0.34
N ILE A 47 -4.74 0.03 -0.73
CA ILE A 47 -3.35 -0.42 -0.84
C ILE A 47 -3.12 -0.98 -2.25
N VAL A 48 -2.05 -0.51 -2.91
CA VAL A 48 -1.60 -1.04 -4.20
C VAL A 48 -0.15 -1.44 -4.08
N ARG A 49 0.15 -2.73 -4.30
CA ARG A 49 1.51 -3.27 -4.25
C ARG A 49 1.91 -3.84 -5.60
N SER A 50 3.16 -3.61 -5.94
CA SER A 50 3.78 -4.04 -7.20
C SER A 50 4.96 -4.94 -6.86
N LEU A 51 4.84 -6.23 -7.18
CA LEU A 51 5.88 -7.23 -6.90
C LEU A 51 6.57 -7.63 -8.19
N GLN A 52 7.89 -7.49 -8.19
CA GLN A 52 8.73 -8.07 -9.23
C GLN A 52 8.90 -9.56 -8.95
N SER A 53 8.75 -10.39 -9.98
CA SER A 53 9.03 -11.81 -9.85
C SER A 53 10.52 -12.06 -9.53
N GLN A 54 10.78 -12.95 -8.58
CA GLN A 54 12.13 -13.39 -8.24
C GLN A 54 12.65 -14.49 -9.17
N ASP A 55 11.75 -15.32 -9.67
CA ASP A 55 12.07 -16.46 -10.51
C ASP A 55 10.89 -16.75 -11.44
N VAL A 56 11.19 -17.01 -12.70
CA VAL A 56 10.21 -17.28 -13.76
C VAL A 56 10.66 -18.53 -14.50
N VAL A 57 9.82 -19.55 -14.52
CA VAL A 57 10.09 -20.81 -15.22
C VAL A 57 9.02 -21.03 -16.28
N MET A 58 9.50 -21.27 -17.48
CA MET A 58 8.71 -21.36 -18.69
C MET A 58 9.01 -22.69 -19.37
N VAL A 59 8.12 -23.67 -19.20
CA VAL A 59 8.26 -24.99 -19.84
C VAL A 59 6.99 -25.27 -20.61
N SER A 60 7.06 -25.18 -21.94
CA SER A 60 5.92 -25.35 -22.85
C SER A 60 4.73 -24.44 -22.53
N GLN A 61 3.66 -24.98 -21.94
CA GLN A 61 2.46 -24.25 -21.51
C GLN A 61 2.35 -24.14 -19.99
N HIS A 62 3.38 -24.56 -19.25
CA HIS A 62 3.47 -24.45 -17.80
C HIS A 62 4.37 -23.30 -17.40
N TRP A 63 3.78 -22.33 -16.70
CA TRP A 63 4.39 -21.07 -16.31
C TRP A 63 4.41 -21.00 -14.79
N THR A 64 5.61 -20.91 -14.21
CA THR A 64 5.79 -20.83 -12.77
C THR A 64 6.41 -19.50 -12.40
N PHE A 65 5.81 -18.79 -11.45
CA PHE A 65 6.27 -17.50 -10.96
C PHE A 65 6.52 -17.56 -9.45
N ALA A 66 7.66 -17.05 -9.01
CA ALA A 66 7.93 -16.85 -7.59
C ALA A 66 7.91 -15.36 -7.22
N PHE A 67 7.24 -15.02 -6.12
CA PHE A 67 7.23 -13.68 -5.54
C PHE A 67 7.47 -13.72 -4.04
N ASP A 68 8.00 -12.64 -3.48
CA ASP A 68 8.11 -12.49 -2.04
C ASP A 68 6.86 -11.80 -1.49
N PHE A 69 6.13 -12.52 -0.64
CA PHE A 69 4.94 -12.06 0.04
C PHE A 69 5.18 -11.87 1.55
N SER A 70 6.44 -11.90 2.02
CA SER A 70 6.78 -11.74 3.44
C SER A 70 6.33 -10.40 4.03
N PHE A 71 5.97 -9.44 3.17
CA PHE A 71 5.40 -8.15 3.56
C PHE A 71 3.93 -8.22 3.97
N LEU A 72 3.21 -9.32 3.69
CA LEU A 72 1.80 -9.51 4.05
C LEU A 72 1.67 -9.90 5.52
N SER A 73 2.18 -9.03 6.39
CA SER A 73 2.05 -9.14 7.84
C SER A 73 0.70 -8.63 8.36
N GLN A 74 -0.28 -8.42 7.47
CA GLN A 74 -1.53 -7.71 7.75
C GLN A 74 -2.70 -8.51 7.18
N GLU A 75 -3.79 -8.58 7.96
CA GLU A 75 -5.10 -9.03 7.50
C GLU A 75 -5.62 -8.02 6.47
N GLU A 76 -5.25 -8.24 5.21
CA GLU A 76 -5.68 -7.48 4.05
C GLU A 76 -6.71 -8.29 3.26
N ASP A 77 -7.81 -7.65 2.87
CA ASP A 77 -8.79 -8.20 1.94
C ASP A 77 -8.33 -7.91 0.50
N LEU A 78 -8.03 -8.95 -0.29
CA LEU A 78 -7.67 -8.79 -1.70
C LEU A 78 -8.92 -8.42 -2.52
N GLU A 79 -8.90 -7.25 -3.16
CA GLU A 79 -10.00 -6.75 -4.02
C GLU A 79 -9.76 -7.12 -5.48
N TRP A 80 -8.52 -7.00 -5.94
CA TRP A 80 -8.14 -7.25 -7.32
C TRP A 80 -6.66 -7.63 -7.44
N ALA A 81 -6.33 -8.57 -8.32
CA ALA A 81 -4.95 -8.89 -8.64
C ALA A 81 -4.76 -9.15 -10.13
N GLU A 82 -3.68 -8.61 -10.69
CA GLU A 82 -3.32 -8.83 -12.09
C GLU A 82 -1.82 -9.16 -12.22
N LEU A 83 -1.53 -10.14 -13.05
CA LEU A 83 -0.17 -10.54 -13.41
C LEU A 83 0.15 -10.00 -14.80
N ARG A 84 1.15 -9.13 -14.86
CA ARG A 84 1.61 -8.46 -16.09
C ARG A 84 2.92 -9.09 -16.53
N ILE A 85 2.95 -9.57 -17.76
CA ILE A 85 4.11 -10.28 -18.33
C ILE A 85 4.52 -9.53 -19.59
N GLN A 86 5.72 -8.98 -19.60
CA GLN A 86 6.31 -8.46 -20.82
C GLN A 86 6.90 -9.61 -21.64
N LEU A 87 6.47 -9.74 -22.89
CA LEU A 87 6.97 -10.75 -23.81
C LEU A 87 8.09 -10.13 -24.65
N PRO A 88 9.18 -10.86 -24.93
CA PRO A 88 10.18 -10.38 -25.87
C PRO A 88 9.55 -10.22 -27.26
N PRO A 89 10.02 -9.27 -28.08
CA PRO A 89 9.41 -8.92 -29.37
C PRO A 89 9.41 -10.06 -30.41
N SER A 90 10.16 -11.14 -30.16
CA SER A 90 10.21 -12.35 -30.99
C SER A 90 9.36 -13.51 -30.46
N ALA A 91 8.69 -13.36 -29.31
CA ALA A 91 7.81 -14.38 -28.77
C ALA A 91 6.40 -14.21 -29.34
N GLU A 92 5.93 -15.22 -30.06
CA GLU A 92 4.53 -15.32 -30.42
C GLU A 92 3.68 -15.53 -29.15
N PRO A 93 2.50 -14.91 -29.04
CA PRO A 93 1.58 -15.22 -27.95
C PRO A 93 1.29 -16.72 -27.97
N PRO A 94 1.14 -17.35 -26.79
CA PRO A 94 0.92 -18.79 -26.72
C PRO A 94 -0.31 -19.16 -27.58
N ALA A 95 -0.12 -20.18 -28.43
CA ALA A 95 -1.18 -20.74 -29.27
C ALA A 95 -2.43 -21.09 -28.43
N GLU A 96 -3.61 -21.16 -29.06
CA GLU A 96 -4.96 -21.32 -28.47
C GLU A 96 -5.15 -22.35 -27.33
N ALA A 97 -4.15 -23.19 -27.07
CA ALA A 97 -4.13 -24.14 -25.98
C ALA A 97 -3.95 -23.48 -24.59
N PRO A 98 -4.60 -24.03 -23.56
CA PRO A 98 -4.65 -23.43 -22.23
C PRO A 98 -3.30 -23.44 -21.51
N LEU A 99 -2.99 -22.35 -20.80
CA LEU A 99 -1.78 -22.19 -20.01
C LEU A 99 -2.01 -22.67 -18.58
N LEU A 100 -1.09 -23.48 -18.04
CA LEU A 100 -1.05 -23.83 -16.63
C LEU A 100 -0.16 -22.82 -15.89
N VAL A 101 -0.73 -22.11 -14.92
CA VAL A 101 -0.04 -21.06 -14.16
C VAL A 101 0.10 -21.46 -12.70
N GLU A 102 1.33 -21.38 -12.18
CA GLU A 102 1.68 -21.61 -10.78
C GLU A 102 2.32 -20.37 -10.17
N ILE A 103 1.86 -20.01 -8.96
CA ILE A 103 2.39 -18.89 -8.20
C ILE A 103 2.91 -19.41 -6.86
N PHE A 104 4.16 -19.07 -6.53
CA PHE A 104 4.83 -19.43 -5.29
C PHE A 104 5.20 -18.20 -4.47
N HIS A 105 5.13 -18.34 -3.15
CA HIS A 105 5.82 -17.49 -2.21
C HIS A 105 7.25 -17.99 -2.02
N GLN A 106 8.23 -17.10 -2.22
CA GLN A 106 9.63 -17.32 -1.92
C GLN A 106 10.17 -16.11 -1.14
N PRO A 107 10.56 -16.27 0.14
CA PRO A 107 11.22 -15.22 0.90
C PRO A 107 12.52 -14.79 0.22
N ARG A 108 12.79 -13.49 0.16
CA ARG A 108 14.06 -12.99 -0.36
C ARG A 108 15.19 -13.32 0.63
N TRP A 109 16.19 -14.10 0.18
CA TRP A 109 17.40 -14.37 0.96
C TRP A 109 18.45 -13.28 0.75
N GLU A 110 19.06 -12.81 1.84
CA GLU A 110 20.27 -11.98 1.81
C GLU A 110 21.50 -12.90 1.87
N LEU A 111 22.44 -12.68 0.96
CA LEU A 111 23.71 -13.40 0.91
C LEU A 111 24.59 -12.93 2.07
N GLU A 112 24.40 -13.50 3.26
CA GLU A 112 25.42 -13.50 4.30
C GLU A 112 26.18 -14.83 4.29
N ASP A 113 27.48 -14.66 4.03
CA ASP A 113 28.62 -15.57 4.03
C ASP A 113 28.44 -17.08 4.32
N ASN A 114 28.88 -17.87 3.34
CA ASN A 114 29.65 -19.10 3.46
C ASN A 114 29.22 -20.16 4.50
N SER A 115 28.02 -20.74 4.34
CA SER A 115 27.76 -22.11 4.75
C SER A 115 26.66 -22.73 3.88
N SER A 116 26.82 -24.00 3.52
CA SER A 116 25.95 -24.84 2.67
C SER A 116 24.55 -24.27 2.40
N ALA A 117 24.29 -23.82 1.17
CA ALA A 117 23.01 -23.24 0.75
C ALA A 117 21.82 -24.13 1.18
N PRO A 118 20.97 -23.69 2.14
CA PRO A 118 19.78 -24.42 2.51
C PRO A 118 18.70 -24.24 1.44
N CYS A 119 17.84 -25.23 1.26
CA CYS A 119 16.78 -25.18 0.25
C CYS A 119 15.88 -23.95 0.45
N LEU A 120 15.60 -23.24 -0.64
CA LEU A 120 14.62 -22.16 -0.65
C LEU A 120 13.25 -22.76 -0.35
N GLU A 121 12.69 -22.43 0.81
CA GLU A 121 11.36 -22.86 1.21
C GLU A 121 10.33 -22.15 0.32
N ARG A 122 9.91 -22.81 -0.76
CA ARG A 122 8.87 -22.32 -1.66
C ARG A 122 7.52 -22.84 -1.20
N ARG A 123 6.57 -21.95 -0.95
CA ARG A 123 5.18 -22.30 -0.65
C ARG A 123 4.30 -22.03 -1.85
N GLN A 124 3.59 -23.04 -2.35
CA GLN A 124 2.65 -22.85 -3.44
C GLN A 124 1.44 -22.05 -2.95
N LEU A 125 1.12 -20.97 -3.66
CA LEU A 125 -0.01 -20.09 -3.32
C LEU A 125 -1.23 -20.40 -4.17
N ALA A 126 -1.00 -20.61 -5.47
CA ALA A 126 -2.06 -20.84 -6.43
C ALA A 126 -1.56 -21.72 -7.60
N LEU A 127 -2.46 -22.55 -8.10
CA LEU A 127 -2.33 -23.34 -9.32
C LEU A 127 -3.66 -23.26 -10.06
N PHE A 128 -3.64 -22.77 -11.31
CA PHE A 128 -4.85 -22.58 -12.11
C PHE A 128 -4.53 -22.63 -13.60
N VAL A 129 -5.58 -22.82 -14.39
CA VAL A 129 -5.50 -22.88 -15.85
C VAL A 129 -6.09 -21.61 -16.43
N VAL A 130 -5.42 -21.04 -17.43
CA VAL A 130 -5.82 -19.83 -18.14
C VAL A 130 -6.09 -20.17 -19.59
N THR A 131 -7.25 -19.78 -20.09
CA THR A 131 -7.62 -19.86 -21.50
C THR A 131 -7.32 -18.55 -22.23
N ALA A 132 -7.13 -18.58 -23.55
CA ALA A 132 -6.85 -17.38 -24.34
C ALA A 132 -7.89 -16.25 -24.15
N SER A 133 -9.16 -16.59 -23.89
CA SER A 133 -10.23 -15.63 -23.60
C SER A 133 -10.08 -14.87 -22.29
N GLN A 134 -9.27 -15.37 -21.36
CA GLN A 134 -8.99 -14.74 -20.06
C GLN A 134 -7.73 -13.88 -20.08
N VAL A 135 -7.02 -13.84 -21.23
CA VAL A 135 -5.78 -13.08 -21.40
C VAL A 135 -6.08 -11.78 -22.12
N THR A 136 -5.70 -10.65 -21.50
CA THR A 136 -5.70 -9.36 -22.19
C THR A 136 -4.34 -9.16 -22.84
N PHE A 137 -4.29 -9.25 -24.17
CA PHE A 137 -3.06 -9.01 -24.93
C PHE A 137 -2.84 -7.51 -25.17
N SER A 138 -1.57 -7.11 -25.08
CA SER A 138 -1.08 -5.77 -25.42
C SER A 138 0.09 -5.89 -26.39
N ALA A 139 0.51 -4.77 -26.99
CA ALA A 139 1.57 -4.78 -28.01
C ALA A 139 2.89 -5.41 -27.52
N ASP A 140 3.20 -5.29 -26.22
CA ASP A 140 4.49 -5.69 -25.63
C ASP A 140 4.34 -6.78 -24.54
N GLY A 141 3.18 -7.43 -24.44
CA GLY A 141 2.96 -8.41 -23.39
C GLY A 141 1.51 -8.79 -23.14
N MET A 142 1.29 -9.53 -22.07
CA MET A 142 -0.03 -10.02 -21.68
C MET A 142 -0.34 -9.73 -20.21
N VAL A 143 -1.63 -9.54 -19.94
CA VAL A 143 -2.16 -9.30 -18.59
C VAL A 143 -3.18 -10.38 -18.26
N LEU A 144 -2.99 -11.00 -17.09
CA LEU A 144 -3.81 -12.07 -16.56
C LEU A 144 -4.48 -11.58 -15.28
N GLU A 145 -5.80 -11.69 -15.18
CA GLU A 145 -6.49 -11.50 -13.90
C GLU A 145 -6.25 -12.73 -13.02
N VAL A 146 -5.75 -12.52 -11.80
CA VAL A 146 -5.40 -13.57 -10.84
C VAL A 146 -6.04 -13.36 -9.47
N THR A 147 -7.13 -12.59 -9.43
CA THR A 147 -7.86 -12.25 -8.20
C THR A 147 -8.40 -13.48 -7.48
N GLU A 148 -9.21 -14.31 -8.15
CA GLU A 148 -9.82 -15.50 -7.52
C GLU A 148 -8.75 -16.48 -6.99
N PRO A 149 -7.73 -16.88 -7.77
CA PRO A 149 -6.72 -17.83 -7.31
C PRO A 149 -5.95 -17.33 -6.08
N LEU A 150 -5.66 -16.04 -6.00
CA LEU A 150 -4.94 -15.45 -4.86
C LEU A 150 -5.85 -15.14 -3.67
N SER A 151 -7.13 -14.85 -3.90
CA SER A 151 -8.07 -14.51 -2.82
C SER A 151 -8.23 -15.66 -1.81
N ARG A 152 -8.17 -16.92 -2.27
CA ARG A 152 -8.22 -18.12 -1.41
C ARG A 152 -7.05 -18.17 -0.42
N TRP A 153 -5.86 -17.83 -0.89
CA TRP A 153 -4.69 -17.78 -0.03
C TRP A 153 -4.73 -16.60 0.96
N PHE A 154 -5.17 -15.42 0.53
CA PHE A 154 -5.35 -14.27 1.42
C PHE A 154 -6.37 -14.54 2.55
N LYS A 155 -7.44 -15.31 2.27
CA LYS A 155 -8.39 -15.77 3.29
C LYS A 155 -7.78 -16.77 4.26
N ALA A 156 -7.05 -17.77 3.75
CA ALA A 156 -6.37 -18.76 4.59
C ALA A 156 -5.26 -18.18 5.49
N LEU A 157 -4.70 -17.02 5.14
CA LEU A 157 -3.80 -16.27 6.04
C LEU A 157 -4.53 -15.62 7.21
N SER A 158 -5.81 -15.29 7.03
CA SER A 158 -6.65 -14.62 8.03
C SER A 158 -7.33 -15.62 8.98
N ASP A 159 -7.50 -16.89 8.55
CA ASP A 159 -8.09 -17.96 9.36
C ASP A 159 -7.22 -19.25 9.35
N PRO A 160 -6.48 -19.55 10.43
CA PRO A 160 -5.60 -20.72 10.52
C PRO A 160 -6.32 -22.07 10.38
N GLU A 161 -7.62 -22.15 10.67
CA GLU A 161 -8.39 -23.41 10.58
C GLU A 161 -8.67 -23.82 9.12
N GLU A 162 -8.84 -22.85 8.21
CA GLU A 162 -9.08 -23.09 6.78
C GLU A 162 -7.80 -23.56 6.05
N MET A 163 -6.63 -23.16 6.55
CA MET A 163 -5.32 -23.63 6.06
C MET A 163 -5.13 -25.14 6.29
N LEU A 164 -5.65 -25.69 7.40
CA LEU A 164 -5.65 -27.13 7.69
C LEU A 164 -6.71 -27.89 6.86
N ALA A 165 -7.81 -27.25 6.48
CA ALA A 165 -8.83 -27.85 5.62
C ALA A 165 -8.40 -27.93 4.14
N SER A 166 -7.70 -26.90 3.63
CA SER A 166 -7.20 -26.88 2.23
C SER A 166 -6.11 -27.93 1.94
N THR A 167 -5.44 -28.46 2.97
CA THR A 167 -4.48 -29.57 2.82
C THR A 167 -5.14 -30.94 2.59
N ALA A 168 -6.47 -31.05 2.74
CA ALA A 168 -7.19 -32.33 2.64
C ALA A 168 -7.77 -32.61 1.24
N GLU A 169 -8.01 -31.61 0.41
CA GLU A 169 -8.63 -31.78 -0.92
C GLU A 169 -7.69 -31.32 -2.04
N GLY A 170 -6.70 -32.16 -2.39
CA GLY A 170 -6.10 -32.14 -3.72
C GLY A 170 -4.59 -31.86 -3.85
N MET A 171 -3.83 -31.84 -2.77
CA MET A 171 -2.35 -31.80 -2.87
C MET A 171 -1.75 -33.11 -2.38
N ALA A 172 -1.35 -33.96 -3.33
CA ALA A 172 -0.32 -34.94 -3.02
C ALA A 172 0.87 -34.17 -2.43
N ALA A 173 1.32 -34.58 -1.24
CA ALA A 173 2.49 -34.05 -0.59
C ALA A 173 3.72 -34.28 -1.48
N ALA A 174 3.93 -33.41 -2.46
CA ALA A 174 5.23 -33.21 -3.07
C ALA A 174 6.04 -32.47 -2.01
N GLY A 175 6.99 -33.18 -1.40
CA GLY A 175 7.96 -32.58 -0.50
C GLY A 175 8.72 -31.42 -1.17
N PRO A 176 9.51 -30.64 -0.41
CA PRO A 176 10.21 -29.46 -0.94
C PRO A 176 11.04 -29.85 -2.18
N ASP A 177 10.66 -29.35 -3.36
CA ASP A 177 11.40 -29.58 -4.61
C ASP A 177 12.67 -28.71 -4.58
N CYS A 178 13.74 -29.24 -4.00
CA CYS A 178 15.05 -28.61 -3.95
C CYS A 178 15.76 -28.73 -5.32
N ARG A 179 15.42 -27.88 -6.29
CA ARG A 179 16.21 -27.76 -7.53
C ARG A 179 17.21 -26.61 -7.41
N ARG A 180 18.50 -26.95 -7.38
CA ARG A 180 19.58 -26.00 -7.72
C ARG A 180 19.44 -25.66 -9.20
N ARG A 181 19.16 -24.39 -9.53
CA ARG A 181 19.20 -23.92 -10.92
C ARG A 181 20.27 -22.84 -11.09
N PRO A 182 21.02 -22.85 -12.21
CA PRO A 182 21.84 -21.71 -12.61
C PRO A 182 20.94 -20.50 -12.88
N PRO A 183 21.45 -19.27 -12.73
CA PRO A 183 20.73 -18.06 -13.06
C PRO A 183 20.64 -17.93 -14.59
N GLU A 184 19.62 -18.51 -15.21
CA GLU A 184 19.22 -18.07 -16.54
C GLU A 184 18.42 -16.76 -16.39
N PRO A 185 18.66 -15.77 -17.27
CA PRO A 185 18.07 -14.45 -17.10
C PRO A 185 16.55 -14.55 -17.33
N PRO A 186 15.70 -13.92 -16.50
CA PRO A 186 14.30 -13.78 -16.89
C PRO A 186 14.26 -12.70 -17.97
N VAL A 187 14.10 -13.10 -19.24
CA VAL A 187 13.93 -12.17 -20.37
C VAL A 187 12.50 -11.57 -20.39
N SER A 188 11.82 -11.54 -19.26
CA SER A 188 10.47 -11.01 -19.12
C SER A 188 10.32 -10.25 -17.81
N ASN A 189 10.05 -8.95 -17.89
CA ASN A 189 9.61 -8.17 -16.74
C ASN A 189 8.22 -8.66 -16.32
N VAL A 190 8.18 -9.57 -15.35
CA VAL A 190 6.94 -10.07 -14.76
C VAL A 190 6.64 -9.32 -13.48
N LEU A 191 5.47 -8.69 -13.45
CA LEU A 191 4.99 -7.87 -12.35
C LEU A 191 3.63 -8.36 -11.87
N LEU A 192 3.51 -8.64 -10.58
CA LEU A 192 2.22 -8.88 -9.94
C LEU A 192 1.74 -7.59 -9.28
N MET A 193 0.59 -7.10 -9.70
CA MET A 193 -0.09 -5.96 -9.08
C MET A 193 -1.20 -6.49 -8.17
N LEU A 194 -1.16 -6.08 -6.91
CA LEU A 194 -2.15 -6.41 -5.89
C LEU A 194 -2.85 -5.15 -5.46
N HIS A 195 -4.18 -5.19 -5.50
CA HIS A 195 -5.06 -4.15 -5.00
C HIS A 195 -5.82 -4.73 -3.83
N SER A 196 -5.46 -4.28 -2.63
CA SER A 196 -6.02 -4.78 -1.39
C SER A 196 -6.57 -3.65 -0.54
N ASN A 197 -7.37 -4.05 0.43
CA ASN A 197 -8.08 -3.20 1.34
C ASN A 197 -7.78 -3.68 2.76
N LEU A 198 -7.51 -2.78 3.70
CA LEU A 198 -7.36 -3.18 5.10
C LEU A 198 -8.66 -3.83 5.60
N SER A 199 -8.57 -4.85 6.46
CA SER A 199 -9.78 -5.46 7.04
C SER A 199 -10.66 -4.41 7.72
N LYS A 200 -11.98 -4.66 7.78
CA LYS A 200 -12.94 -3.74 8.43
C LYS A 200 -12.58 -3.45 9.87
N GLU A 201 -11.97 -4.42 10.55
CA GLU A 201 -11.50 -4.28 11.92
C GLU A 201 -10.33 -3.31 11.95
N GLN A 202 -9.27 -3.53 11.17
CA GLN A 202 -8.10 -2.66 11.10
C GLN A 202 -8.45 -1.20 10.73
N ARG A 203 -9.37 -0.99 9.77
CA ARG A 203 -9.88 0.36 9.41
C ARG A 203 -10.51 1.09 10.59
N ARG A 204 -11.14 0.36 11.52
CA ARG A 204 -11.77 0.93 12.72
C ARG A 204 -10.74 1.43 13.74
N TRP A 205 -9.53 0.88 13.71
CA TRP A 205 -8.39 1.29 14.54
C TRP A 205 -7.53 2.39 13.89
N GLY A 206 -7.85 2.84 12.66
CA GLY A 206 -7.13 3.91 11.96
C GLY A 206 -5.90 3.45 11.17
N SER A 207 -5.78 2.16 10.87
CA SER A 207 -4.51 1.50 10.51
C SER A 207 -3.90 1.76 9.12
N SER A 208 -4.38 2.72 8.33
CA SER A 208 -3.62 3.20 7.15
C SER A 208 -2.71 4.38 7.54
N THR A 209 -1.96 4.25 8.63
CA THR A 209 -1.00 5.28 9.04
C THR A 209 0.34 5.06 8.35
N LEU A 210 0.96 6.15 7.90
CA LEU A 210 2.31 6.16 7.34
C LEU A 210 3.33 5.61 8.33
N LEU A 211 3.07 5.73 9.64
CA LEU A 211 3.86 5.13 10.71
C LEU A 211 3.92 3.61 10.56
N TRP A 212 2.77 2.96 10.40
CA TRP A 212 2.71 1.51 10.25
C TRP A 212 3.36 1.03 8.93
N GLU A 213 3.16 1.76 7.84
CA GLU A 213 3.85 1.49 6.56
C GLU A 213 5.37 1.63 6.69
N ALA A 214 5.84 2.67 7.39
CA ALA A 214 7.25 2.89 7.63
C ALA A 214 7.84 1.75 8.47
N GLU A 215 7.21 1.38 9.58
CA GLU A 215 7.67 0.31 10.48
C GLU A 215 7.66 -1.08 9.83
N SER A 216 6.68 -1.36 8.97
CA SER A 216 6.58 -2.64 8.25
C SER A 216 7.46 -2.71 7.00
N SER A 217 7.99 -1.58 6.52
CA SER A 217 8.87 -1.57 5.36
C SER A 217 10.22 -2.24 5.64
N TRP A 218 10.68 -3.08 4.72
CA TRP A 218 11.98 -3.77 4.84
C TRP A 218 13.15 -2.78 5.03
N ARG A 219 13.07 -1.60 4.40
CA ARG A 219 14.09 -0.54 4.50
C ARG A 219 14.19 0.07 5.90
N ALA A 220 13.12 0.05 6.70
CA ALA A 220 13.19 0.51 8.09
C ALA A 220 13.91 -0.50 9.00
N LYS A 221 13.83 -1.81 8.70
CA LYS A 221 14.60 -2.85 9.40
C LYS A 221 16.10 -2.70 9.13
N GLU A 222 16.48 -2.44 7.89
CA GLU A 222 17.87 -2.19 7.48
C GLU A 222 18.42 -0.88 8.07
N GLY A 223 17.58 0.16 8.15
CA GLY A 223 17.88 1.42 8.81
C GLY A 223 18.19 1.28 10.30
N ARG A 224 17.45 0.40 11.02
CA ARG A 224 17.71 0.09 12.45
C ARG A 224 19.08 -0.55 12.66
N ILE A 225 19.47 -1.49 11.79
CA ILE A 225 20.79 -2.15 11.83
C ILE A 225 21.92 -1.12 11.63
N SER A 226 21.75 -0.18 10.68
CA SER A 226 22.74 0.90 10.47
C SER A 226 22.73 1.98 11.58
N GLN A 227 21.60 2.17 12.25
CA GLN A 227 21.44 3.14 13.34
C GLN A 227 22.13 2.67 14.61
N GLU A 228 22.09 1.38 14.94
CA GLU A 228 22.80 0.84 16.11
C GLU A 228 24.31 1.09 16.04
N GLU A 229 24.90 1.07 14.83
CA GLU A 229 26.33 1.38 14.63
C GLU A 229 26.64 2.89 14.65
N LYS A 230 25.73 3.75 14.19
CA LYS A 230 25.92 5.22 14.15
C LYS A 230 25.52 5.96 15.43
N HIS A 231 24.73 5.35 16.33
CA HIS A 231 24.32 5.93 17.62
C HIS A 231 25.43 6.00 18.68
N ARG A 232 26.71 5.88 18.30
CA ARG A 232 27.87 6.29 19.13
C ARG A 232 28.12 7.80 19.15
N ARG A 233 27.32 8.61 18.46
CA ARG A 233 27.31 10.08 18.62
C ARG A 233 26.02 10.50 19.31
N HIS A 234 26.19 11.00 20.53
CA HIS A 234 25.18 11.38 21.52
C HIS A 234 23.75 11.58 20.98
N PRO A 235 22.75 10.76 21.42
CA PRO A 235 21.36 11.09 21.20
C PRO A 235 21.06 12.46 21.81
N PRO A 236 20.17 13.28 21.21
CA PRO A 236 19.56 14.37 21.94
C PRO A 236 19.00 13.77 23.23
N ARG A 237 19.26 14.39 24.39
CA ARG A 237 18.75 13.90 25.68
C ARG A 237 17.24 13.69 25.57
N HIS A 238 16.81 12.44 25.39
CA HIS A 238 15.43 12.05 25.61
C HIS A 238 15.16 12.36 27.08
N ARG A 239 14.45 13.45 27.36
CA ARG A 239 13.83 13.60 28.67
C ARG A 239 12.92 12.39 28.81
N LYS A 240 13.28 11.48 29.72
CA LYS A 240 12.39 10.41 30.14
C LYS A 240 11.22 11.08 30.84
N TRP A 241 10.18 11.36 30.08
CA TRP A 241 8.91 11.79 30.63
C TRP A 241 8.36 10.63 31.45
N THR A 242 7.96 10.88 32.69
CA THR A 242 7.17 9.90 33.42
C THR A 242 5.87 9.67 32.66
N GLU A 243 5.25 8.50 32.80
CA GLU A 243 3.99 8.18 32.10
C GLU A 243 2.92 9.27 32.32
N HIS A 244 3.03 10.01 33.42
CA HIS A 244 2.11 11.08 33.80
C HIS A 244 2.34 12.41 33.06
N GLN A 245 3.40 12.53 32.28
CA GLN A 245 3.75 13.72 31.51
C GLN A 245 3.36 13.58 30.02
N HIS A 246 2.95 12.39 29.59
CA HIS A 246 2.51 12.16 28.22
C HIS A 246 1.07 12.63 27.99
N CYS A 247 0.75 12.93 26.73
CA CYS A 247 -0.59 13.33 26.30
C CYS A 247 -1.68 12.36 26.80
N ARG A 248 -2.64 12.90 27.56
CA ARG A 248 -3.73 12.15 28.17
C ARG A 248 -4.97 13.00 28.44
N LYS A 249 -6.09 12.33 28.65
CA LYS A 249 -7.32 12.95 29.16
C LYS A 249 -7.21 13.16 30.67
N VAL A 250 -7.44 14.39 31.13
CA VAL A 250 -7.49 14.73 32.55
C VAL A 250 -8.85 15.28 32.94
N ARG A 251 -9.22 15.09 34.21
CA ARG A 251 -10.50 15.59 34.76
C ARG A 251 -10.51 17.12 34.72
N PHE A 252 -11.55 17.67 34.12
CA PHE A 252 -11.83 19.10 34.05
C PHE A 252 -13.33 19.28 34.11
N THR A 253 -13.78 20.13 35.02
CA THR A 253 -15.20 20.30 35.33
C THR A 253 -15.58 21.74 35.04
N VAL A 254 -16.65 21.91 34.27
CA VAL A 254 -17.24 23.22 33.97
C VAL A 254 -18.42 23.43 34.90
N ASP A 255 -18.41 24.53 35.64
CA ASP A 255 -19.53 24.99 36.45
C ASP A 255 -20.09 26.27 35.82
N PHE A 256 -21.34 26.21 35.37
CA PHE A 256 -21.98 27.33 34.71
C PHE A 256 -22.26 28.49 35.65
N ASN A 257 -22.38 28.24 36.97
CA ASN A 257 -22.52 29.32 37.94
C ASN A 257 -21.22 30.13 38.04
N LEU A 258 -20.05 29.46 38.00
CA LEU A 258 -18.75 30.12 38.12
C LEU A 258 -18.41 31.02 36.92
N ILE A 259 -18.91 30.69 35.72
CA ILE A 259 -18.70 31.49 34.51
C ILE A 259 -19.84 32.50 34.26
N GLY A 260 -20.76 32.66 35.21
CA GLY A 260 -21.87 33.62 35.13
C GLY A 260 -23.03 33.19 34.23
N TRP A 261 -23.08 31.92 33.81
CA TRP A 261 -24.14 31.37 32.94
C TRP A 261 -25.22 30.63 33.72
N GLY A 262 -25.06 30.48 35.04
CA GLY A 262 -25.97 29.75 35.91
C GLY A 262 -27.39 30.32 35.98
N SER A 263 -27.61 31.59 35.58
CA SER A 263 -28.94 32.21 35.56
C SER A 263 -29.80 31.74 34.37
N TRP A 264 -29.19 31.45 33.23
CA TRP A 264 -29.90 31.07 32.01
C TRP A 264 -29.76 29.59 31.65
N ILE A 265 -28.68 28.91 32.07
CA ILE A 265 -28.57 27.45 31.95
C ILE A 265 -29.29 26.81 33.14
N ILE A 266 -30.38 26.08 32.88
CA ILE A 266 -31.19 25.43 33.90
C ILE A 266 -30.55 24.10 34.32
N TYR A 267 -30.16 23.26 33.36
CA TYR A 267 -29.52 21.96 33.62
C TYR A 267 -28.61 21.52 32.46
N PRO A 268 -27.46 20.87 32.72
CA PRO A 268 -26.85 20.70 34.03
C PRO A 268 -26.22 22.01 34.53
N LYS A 269 -26.10 22.19 35.84
CA LYS A 269 -25.37 23.34 36.42
C LYS A 269 -23.85 23.15 36.38
N GLN A 270 -23.42 21.89 36.41
CA GLN A 270 -22.02 21.49 36.35
C GLN A 270 -21.90 20.19 35.55
N TYR A 271 -20.84 20.03 34.77
CA TYR A 271 -20.55 18.78 34.08
C TYR A 271 -19.04 18.53 33.93
N GLU A 272 -18.66 17.27 33.77
CA GLU A 272 -17.28 16.86 33.50
C GLU A 272 -16.98 16.99 32.00
N ALA A 273 -16.33 18.08 31.62
CA ALA A 273 -15.92 18.34 30.24
C ALA A 273 -14.66 17.55 29.87
N PHE A 274 -13.78 17.29 30.83
CA PHE A 274 -12.42 16.79 30.62
C PHE A 274 -11.58 17.72 29.72
N ARG A 275 -10.26 17.56 29.73
CA ARG A 275 -9.36 18.24 28.79
C ARG A 275 -8.16 17.37 28.46
N CYS A 276 -7.51 17.68 27.37
CA CYS A 276 -6.25 17.03 27.00
C CYS A 276 -5.07 17.80 27.59
N GLU A 277 -4.13 17.07 28.19
CA GLU A 277 -2.93 17.63 28.80
C GLU A 277 -1.76 16.65 28.64
N GLY A 278 -0.56 17.20 28.53
CA GLY A 278 0.69 16.45 28.47
C GLY A 278 1.48 16.77 27.21
N GLU A 279 2.69 16.22 27.13
CA GLU A 279 3.57 16.38 25.99
C GLU A 279 3.46 15.19 25.04
N CYS A 280 3.58 15.46 23.74
CA CYS A 280 3.65 14.45 22.71
C CYS A 280 5.11 14.03 22.47
N PRO A 281 5.41 12.71 22.49
CA PRO A 281 6.75 12.24 22.20
C PRO A 281 7.12 12.49 20.74
N ASN A 282 8.42 12.61 20.47
CA ASN A 282 8.97 12.73 19.14
C ASN A 282 10.04 11.65 18.93
N PRO A 283 9.89 10.74 17.96
CA PRO A 283 8.71 10.56 17.11
C PRO A 283 7.48 10.11 17.92
N VAL A 284 6.29 10.42 17.42
CA VAL A 284 5.03 10.02 18.07
C VAL A 284 4.70 8.56 17.75
N GLU A 285 4.18 7.84 18.74
CA GLU A 285 3.76 6.43 18.62
C GLU A 285 2.26 6.32 18.27
N GLU A 286 1.87 5.19 17.67
CA GLU A 286 0.49 4.91 17.23
C GLU A 286 -0.53 4.96 18.40
N LYS A 287 -0.10 4.64 19.63
CA LYS A 287 -0.96 4.75 20.83
C LYS A 287 -1.51 6.16 21.08
N PHE A 288 -0.86 7.19 20.54
CA PHE A 288 -1.31 8.59 20.60
C PHE A 288 -2.14 9.01 19.38
N ARG A 289 -2.51 8.06 18.51
CA ARG A 289 -3.38 8.22 17.35
C ARG A 289 -3.03 9.42 16.44
N PRO A 290 -1.76 9.54 16.04
CA PRO A 290 -1.34 10.65 15.21
C PRO A 290 -1.97 10.57 13.82
N THR A 291 -2.22 11.71 13.19
CA THR A 291 -2.39 11.73 11.72
C THR A 291 -1.05 11.48 11.03
N ASN A 292 -1.06 11.10 9.75
CA ASN A 292 0.16 11.02 8.95
C ASN A 292 0.96 12.34 8.96
N HIS A 293 0.26 13.48 8.96
CA HIS A 293 0.89 14.80 9.08
C HIS A 293 1.59 14.98 10.44
N ALA A 294 0.91 14.64 11.54
CA ALA A 294 1.45 14.73 12.89
C ALA A 294 2.66 13.79 13.07
N TYR A 295 2.59 12.58 12.51
CA TYR A 295 3.70 11.65 12.49
C TYR A 295 4.92 12.22 11.77
N MET A 296 4.75 12.74 10.55
CA MET A 296 5.82 13.37 9.78
C MET A 296 6.40 14.59 10.49
N GLN A 297 5.56 15.43 11.10
CA GLN A 297 6.02 16.56 11.91
C GLN A 297 6.83 16.09 13.12
N SER A 298 6.43 15.01 13.79
CA SER A 298 7.18 14.45 14.92
C SER A 298 8.56 13.91 14.50
N LEU A 299 8.66 13.31 13.31
CA LEU A 299 9.93 12.87 12.73
C LEU A 299 10.82 14.07 12.40
N LEU A 300 10.26 15.09 11.74
CA LEU A 300 10.99 16.34 11.47
C LEU A 300 11.42 17.02 12.77
N LYS A 301 10.59 16.99 13.81
CA LYS A 301 10.94 17.52 15.13
C LYS A 301 12.11 16.77 15.76
N PHE A 302 12.12 15.45 15.62
CA PHE A 302 13.20 14.59 16.12
C PHE A 302 14.53 14.87 15.42
N TYR A 303 14.55 14.98 14.09
CA TYR A 303 15.78 15.21 13.31
C TYR A 303 16.19 16.69 13.20
N GLN A 304 15.24 17.62 13.21
CA GLN A 304 15.44 19.06 12.99
C GLN A 304 14.64 19.90 14.01
N PRO A 305 14.98 19.86 15.31
CA PRO A 305 14.15 20.38 16.39
C PRO A 305 13.88 21.89 16.35
N GLN A 306 14.67 22.67 15.60
CA GLN A 306 14.51 24.12 15.48
C GLN A 306 13.61 24.55 14.31
N HIS A 307 13.28 23.65 13.39
CA HIS A 307 12.54 23.98 12.18
C HIS A 307 11.03 23.78 12.31
N VAL A 308 10.60 22.91 13.24
CA VAL A 308 9.19 22.59 13.46
C VAL A 308 8.83 22.54 14.95
N PRO A 309 7.60 22.88 15.34
CA PRO A 309 7.11 22.65 16.69
C PRO A 309 6.81 21.17 16.93
N SER A 310 6.76 20.76 18.20
CA SER A 310 6.22 19.44 18.58
C SER A 310 4.74 19.35 18.25
N THR A 311 4.22 18.15 18.04
CA THR A 311 2.77 17.91 17.95
C THR A 311 2.07 18.27 19.26
N CYS A 312 0.80 18.66 19.16
CA CYS A 312 0.00 19.14 20.28
C CYS A 312 -0.89 18.02 20.82
N CYS A 313 -1.05 17.97 22.15
CA CYS A 313 -2.01 17.09 22.80
C CYS A 313 -3.43 17.69 22.71
N VAL A 314 -4.29 17.10 21.87
CA VAL A 314 -5.60 17.65 21.54
C VAL A 314 -6.71 16.58 21.64
N PRO A 315 -7.99 16.99 21.80
CA PRO A 315 -9.11 16.06 21.72
C PRO A 315 -9.21 15.43 20.32
N VAL A 316 -9.32 14.10 20.28
CA VAL A 316 -9.52 13.34 19.03
C VAL A 316 -10.91 12.75 18.92
N LYS A 317 -11.60 12.65 20.06
CA LYS A 317 -12.98 12.23 20.15
C LYS A 317 -13.70 12.99 21.26
N THR A 318 -14.90 13.42 20.94
CA THR A 318 -15.75 14.23 21.78
C THR A 318 -17.18 13.68 21.76
N LYS A 319 -17.92 13.90 22.84
CA LYS A 319 -19.35 13.58 22.93
C LYS A 319 -20.18 14.85 23.15
N PRO A 320 -21.44 14.86 22.69
CA PRO A 320 -22.33 15.99 22.90
C PRO A 320 -22.77 16.10 24.37
N LEU A 321 -23.22 17.31 24.75
CA LEU A 321 -23.91 17.58 26.02
C LEU A 321 -25.32 18.09 25.74
N SER A 322 -26.30 17.46 26.37
CA SER A 322 -27.69 17.94 26.39
C SER A 322 -27.82 19.07 27.42
N MET A 323 -28.33 20.22 27.00
CA MET A 323 -28.49 21.40 27.85
C MET A 323 -29.93 21.90 27.81
N LEU A 324 -30.50 22.14 29.00
CA LEU A 324 -31.76 22.82 29.21
C LEU A 324 -31.45 24.27 29.61
N TYR A 325 -31.92 25.24 28.85
CA TYR A 325 -31.66 26.65 29.11
C TYR A 325 -32.87 27.54 28.81
N SER A 326 -32.91 28.71 29.44
CA SER A 326 -33.93 29.73 29.25
C SER A 326 -33.38 30.87 28.41
N GLN A 327 -34.09 31.22 27.34
CA GLN A 327 -33.79 32.38 26.51
C GLN A 327 -35.08 33.15 26.26
N ASN A 328 -35.09 34.43 26.62
CA ASN A 328 -36.25 35.33 26.44
C ASN A 328 -37.56 34.78 27.03
N GLY A 329 -37.49 34.08 28.16
CA GLY A 329 -38.66 33.49 28.83
C GLY A 329 -39.12 32.14 28.28
N ASN A 330 -38.52 31.66 27.18
CA ASN A 330 -38.78 30.33 26.63
C ASN A 330 -37.70 29.34 27.07
N VAL A 331 -38.09 28.09 27.29
CA VAL A 331 -37.19 27.01 27.72
C VAL A 331 -36.88 26.11 26.53
N PHE A 332 -35.59 25.85 26.28
CA PHE A 332 -35.07 25.04 25.19
C PHE A 332 -34.28 23.86 25.73
N LEU A 333 -34.41 22.70 25.05
CA LEU A 333 -33.58 21.51 25.26
C LEU A 333 -32.83 21.24 23.97
N ASP A 334 -31.52 21.45 23.98
CA ASP A 334 -30.64 21.23 22.82
C ASP A 334 -29.49 20.27 23.14
N HIS A 335 -28.96 19.65 22.10
CA HIS A 335 -27.78 18.78 22.18
C HIS A 335 -26.60 19.43 21.47
N HIS A 336 -25.65 19.95 22.24
CA HIS A 336 -24.48 20.64 21.71
C HIS A 336 -23.34 19.65 21.52
N LYS A 337 -22.81 19.58 20.30
CA LYS A 337 -21.68 18.71 19.95
C LYS A 337 -20.37 19.22 20.56
N ASP A 338 -19.39 18.34 20.65
CA ASP A 338 -18.01 18.70 21.03
C ASP A 338 -17.83 19.29 22.44
N MET A 339 -18.73 18.94 23.37
CA MET A 339 -18.75 19.52 24.71
C MET A 339 -17.94 18.75 25.76
N ILE A 340 -17.75 17.43 25.56
CA ILE A 340 -17.04 16.58 26.52
C ILE A 340 -15.97 15.75 25.79
N VAL A 341 -14.72 15.84 26.24
CA VAL A 341 -13.59 15.07 25.68
C VAL A 341 -13.69 13.61 26.11
N GLU A 342 -13.73 12.71 25.14
CA GLU A 342 -13.69 11.27 25.37
C GLU A 342 -12.26 10.72 25.28
N GLU A 343 -11.50 11.18 24.28
CA GLU A 343 -10.18 10.65 23.95
C GLU A 343 -9.24 11.79 23.51
N CYS A 344 -7.94 11.66 23.83
CA CYS A 344 -6.89 12.59 23.45
C CYS A 344 -5.86 11.91 22.54
N GLY A 345 -5.17 12.70 21.74
CA GLY A 345 -4.11 12.26 20.84
C GLY A 345 -3.16 13.38 20.46
N CYS A 346 -2.16 13.06 19.65
CA CYS A 346 -1.07 13.95 19.28
C CYS A 346 -1.17 14.35 17.80
N HIS A 347 -1.52 15.61 17.53
CA HIS A 347 -1.76 16.12 16.19
C HIS A 347 -0.86 17.29 15.81
#